data_AF-A0A822FBH9-F1
#
_entry.id   AF-A0A822FBH9-F1
#
_cell.length_a   1.000
_cell.length_b   1.000
_cell.length_c   1.000
_cell.angle_alpha   90.00
_cell.angle_beta   90.00
_cell.angle_gamma   90.00
#
_symmetry.space_group_name_H-M   'P 1'
#
loop_
_entity.id
_entity.type
_entity.pdbx_description
1 polymer ?
#
loop_
_entity_poly.entity_id
_entity_poly.type
_entity_poly.pdbx_seq_one_letter_code
_entity_poly.pdbx_strand_id
1 'polypeptide(L)' 'LRIGPYISGEWTYGGLPVWLNQIPNISFRSNNDAWKRLMRQFILNIIDYVTPYLAKNGGPIIVAQIENEYS' A
#
# COMPACT_ATOMS: atom_id res chain seq x y z
N LEU A 1 -6.02 -9.84 -4.17
CA LEU A 1 -4.82 -8.97 -4.10
C LEU A 1 -4.80 -8.25 -2.77
N ARG A 2 -3.69 -8.24 -2.00
CA ARG A 2 -3.55 -7.40 -0.81
C ARG A 2 -2.41 -6.42 -1.06
N ILE A 3 -2.72 -5.16 -1.32
CA ILE A 3 -1.74 -4.16 -1.79
C ILE A 3 -0.98 -3.54 -0.60
N GLY A 4 -1.64 -3.44 0.56
CA GLY A 4 -1.11 -2.73 1.73
C GLY A 4 -1.68 -1.30 1.84
N PRO A 5 -0.88 -0.30 2.23
CA PRO A 5 0.60 -0.26 2.15
C PRO A 5 1.35 -0.98 3.27
N TYR A 6 0.73 -1.18 4.43
CA TYR A 6 1.23 -2.09 5.46
C TYR A 6 0.54 -3.45 5.27
N ILE A 7 1.30 -4.54 5.35
CA ILE A 7 0.79 -5.90 5.11
C ILE A 7 1.02 -6.86 6.27
N SER A 8 1.71 -6.43 7.33
CA SER A 8 2.28 -7.32 8.34
C SER A 8 3.09 -8.45 7.66
N GLY A 9 2.55 -9.67 7.64
CA GLY A 9 3.05 -10.81 6.89
C GLY A 9 4.34 -11.38 7.45
N GLU A 10 4.62 -11.11 8.73
CA GLU A 10 5.85 -11.51 9.41
C GLU A 10 7.10 -11.08 8.63
N TRP A 11 6.95 -9.99 7.87
CA TRP A 11 7.97 -9.46 6.99
C TRP A 11 8.65 -8.26 7.63
N THR A 12 9.90 -8.02 7.25
CA THR A 12 10.67 -6.89 7.75
C THR A 12 9.87 -5.60 7.61
N TYR A 13 9.68 -4.92 8.74
CA TYR A 13 8.97 -3.65 8.84
C TYR A 13 7.53 -3.67 8.29
N GLY A 14 6.88 -4.84 8.29
CA GLY A 14 5.50 -5.02 7.80
C GLY A 14 5.33 -4.71 6.31
N GLY A 15 6.41 -4.86 5.53
CA GLY A 15 6.47 -4.52 4.11
C GLY A 15 6.80 -3.06 3.81
N LEU A 16 6.92 -2.20 4.83
CA LEU A 16 7.23 -0.79 4.62
C LEU A 16 8.72 -0.60 4.30
N PRO A 17 9.08 0.34 3.40
CA PRO A 17 10.47 0.69 3.18
C PRO A 17 11.10 1.41 4.39
N VAL A 18 12.28 0.97 4.82
CA VAL A 18 12.98 1.53 6.00
C VAL A 18 13.30 3.03 5.85
N TRP A 19 13.52 3.52 4.62
CA TRP A 19 13.82 4.92 4.34
C TRP A 19 12.69 5.88 4.73
N LEU A 20 11.47 5.38 4.97
CA LEU A 20 10.35 6.18 5.44
C LEU A 20 10.65 6.88 6.78
N ASN A 21 11.53 6.32 7.61
CA ASN A 21 11.97 6.94 8.87
C ASN A 21 12.73 8.26 8.68
N GLN A 22 13.24 8.52 7.48
CA GLN A 22 13.99 9.75 7.18
C GLN A 22 13.06 10.90 6.76
N ILE A 23 11.75 10.65 6.64
CA ILE A 23 10.78 11.66 6.23
C ILE A 23 10.36 12.51 7.43
N PRO A 24 10.58 13.84 7.42
CA PRO A 24 10.22 14.70 8.54
C PRO A 24 8.73 14.66 8.86
N ASN A 25 8.40 14.66 10.15
CA ASN A 25 7.03 14.68 10.68
C ASN A 25 6.14 13.53 10.19
N ILE A 26 6.72 12.40 9.76
CA ILE A 26 5.93 11.25 9.32
C ILE A 26 5.35 10.50 10.52
N SER A 27 4.09 10.11 10.39
CA SER A 27 3.45 9.15 11.28
C SER A 27 2.86 8.07 10.38
N PHE A 28 3.30 6.82 10.57
CA PHE A 28 2.87 5.71 9.73
C PHE A 28 1.45 5.29 10.09
N ARG A 29 0.75 4.72 9.10
CA ARG A 29 -0.59 4.17 9.27
C ARG A 29 -1.50 5.13 10.03
N SER A 30 -1.48 6.41 9.64
CA SER A 30 -2.28 7.44 10.31
C SER A 30 -2.73 8.53 9.34
N ASN A 31 -3.58 9.44 9.80
CA ASN A 31 -3.99 10.62 9.02
C ASN A 31 -2.88 11.70 9.02
N ASN A 32 -1.73 11.37 8.44
CA ASN A 32 -0.57 12.24 8.30
C ASN A 32 -0.32 12.57 6.83
N ASP A 33 -0.07 13.83 6.50
CA ASP A 33 0.03 14.27 5.11
C ASP A 33 1.28 13.73 4.39
N ALA A 34 2.42 13.64 5.08
CA ALA A 34 3.63 13.04 4.52
C ALA A 34 3.41 11.56 4.18
N TRP A 35 2.78 10.82 5.11
CA TRP A 35 2.39 9.43 4.92
C TRP A 35 1.41 9.27 3.75
N LYS A 36 0.27 9.97 3.77
CA LYS A 36 -0.77 9.86 2.73
C LYS A 36 -0.23 10.17 1.34
N ARG A 37 0.66 11.16 1.20
CA ARG A 37 1.27 11.51 -0.08
C ARG A 37 2.11 10.36 -0.65
N LEU A 38 3.00 9.79 0.16
CA LEU A 38 3.88 8.69 -0.26
C LEU A 38 3.08 7.42 -0.55
N MET A 39 2.11 7.10 0.31
CA MET A 39 1.28 5.90 0.13
C MET A 39 0.36 6.05 -1.08
N ARG A 40 -0.16 7.25 -1.37
CA ARG A 40 -0.91 7.51 -2.61
C ARG A 40 -0.06 7.22 -3.85
N GLN A 41 1.18 7.71 -3.87
CA GLN A 41 2.09 7.45 -5.00
C GLN A 41 2.34 5.95 -5.17
N PHE A 42 2.65 5.24 -4.09
CA PHE A 42 2.83 3.79 -4.10
C PHE A 42 1.60 3.06 -4.65
N ILE A 43 0.42 3.34 -4.10
CA ILE A 43 -0.83 2.68 -4.53
C ILE A 43 -1.14 2.98 -6.00
N LEU A 44 -0.97 4.22 -6.47
CA LEU A 44 -1.21 4.57 -7.87
C LEU A 44 -0.30 3.78 -8.82
N ASN A 45 0.98 3.64 -8.48
CA ASN A 45 1.91 2.84 -9.29
C ASN A 45 1.51 1.36 -9.34
N ILE A 46 1.09 0.78 -8.22
CA ILE A 46 0.61 -0.61 -8.21
C ILE A 46 -0.69 -0.74 -9.00
N ILE A 47 -1.64 0.18 -8.85
CA ILE A 47 -2.91 0.15 -9.59
C ILE A 47 -2.68 0.24 -11.09
N ASP A 48 -1.77 1.11 -11.54
CA ASP A 48 -1.41 1.20 -12.96
C ASP A 48 -0.88 -0.15 -13.47
N TYR A 49 0.07 -0.75 -12.74
CA TYR A 49 0.62 -2.07 -13.08
C TYR A 49 -0.43 -3.19 -13.07
N VAL A 50 -1.33 -3.22 -12.06
CA VAL A 50 -2.29 -4.32 -11.92
C VAL A 50 -3.55 -4.15 -12.77
N THR A 51 -3.75 -2.98 -13.39
CA THR A 51 -4.99 -2.67 -14.13
C THR A 51 -5.33 -3.72 -15.20
N PRO A 52 -4.40 -4.17 -16.07
CA PRO A 52 -4.71 -5.21 -17.05
C PRO A 52 -5.16 -6.54 -16.44
N TYR A 53 -4.80 -6.81 -15.18
CA TYR A 53 -5.10 -8.07 -14.49
C TYR A 53 -6.39 -8.04 -13.65
N LEU A 54 -7.12 -6.91 -13.65
CA LEU A 54 -8.41 -6.81 -12.98
C LEU A 54 -9.47 -7.64 -13.71
N ALA A 55 -10.38 -8.27 -12.98
CA ALA A 55 -11.45 -9.09 -13.55
C ALA A 55 -12.31 -8.35 -14.58
N LYS A 56 -12.60 -7.06 -14.35
CA LYS A 56 -13.31 -6.20 -15.33
C LYS A 56 -12.57 -6.04 -16.67
N ASN A 57 -11.26 -6.27 -16.68
CA ASN A 57 -10.37 -6.17 -17.83
C ASN A 57 -9.97 -7.58 -18.35
N GLY A 58 -10.64 -8.65 -17.88
CA GLY A 58 -10.39 -10.03 -18.30
C GLY A 58 -9.30 -10.76 -17.50
N GLY A 59 -8.76 -10.15 -16.44
CA GLY A 59 -7.72 -10.76 -15.60
C GLY A 59 -8.23 -11.53 -14.38
N PRO A 60 -7.33 -12.13 -13.57
CA PRO A 60 -7.70 -13.00 -12.45
C PRO A 60 -8.04 -12.26 -11.14
N ILE A 61 -7.81 -10.94 -11.05
CA ILE A 61 -7.97 -10.20 -9.78
C ILE A 61 -9.43 -9.78 -9.60
N ILE A 62 -10.15 -10.49 -8.73
CA ILE A 62 -11.58 -10.25 -8.43
C ILE A 62 -11.81 -9.35 -7.20
N VAL A 63 -10.86 -9.30 -6.27
CA VAL A 63 -10.98 -8.50 -5.03
C VAL A 63 -9.61 -7.99 -4.57
N ALA A 64 -9.62 -6.80 -3.98
CA ALA A 64 -8.46 -6.20 -3.34
C ALA A 64 -8.76 -5.81 -1.89
N GLN A 65 -7.79 -6.00 -0.99
CA GLN A 65 -7.86 -5.55 0.41
C GLN A 65 -7.22 -4.16 0.54
N ILE A 66 -7.87 -3.27 1.30
CA ILE A 66 -7.32 -1.99 1.73
C ILE A 66 -6.70 -2.17 3.13
N GLU A 67 -5.44 -1.75 3.31
CA GLU A 67 -4.72 -1.90 4.59
C GLU A 67 -4.61 -3.37 5.05
N ASN A 68 -4.20 -3.60 6.29
CA ASN A 68 -4.13 -4.88 6.96
C ASN A 68 -4.21 -4.71 8.48
N GLU A 69 -5.27 -5.19 9.12
CA GLU A 69 -5.42 -5.22 10.59
C GLU A 69 -5.13 -3.85 11.24
N TYR A 70 -5.96 -2.87 10.89
CA TYR A 70 -5.77 -1.46 11.29
C TYR A 70 -6.29 -1.11 12.70
N SER A 71 -6.95 -2.06 13.37
CA SER A 71 -7.67 -1.89 14.64
C SER A 71 -7.01 -0.97 15.66
#